data_AF-A0A182SJP5-F1
#
_entry.id   AF-A0A182SJP5-F1
#
_cell.length_a   1.000
_cell.length_b   1.000
_cell.length_c   1.000
_cell.angle_alpha   90.00
_cell.angle_beta   90.00
_cell.angle_gamma   90.00
#
_symmetry.space_group_name_H-M   'P 1'
#
loop_
_entity.id
_entity.type
_entity.pdbx_description
1 polymer ?
#
loop_
_entity_poly.entity_id
_entity_poly.type
_entity_poly.pdbx_seq_one_letter_code
_entity_poly.pdbx_strand_id
1 'polypeptide(L)'
;MTGCDRLVEVPHADWTELRNLFQCEWPKHEFAYYLLRNYVTWKERHETLDVKCYSLNGDWRNNGSFVLIDGFEIYFYSKDDDNNCTVLIQLLSQIEWDSFNEISMDYLEKYHPAVERIISDKCLTVSSSKLANYYFMPKEQALTLHSSSTLPESFTLSIKPEPTLIFKQCPPIAVKDMEE
;
A
#
# COMPACT_ATOMS: atom_id res chain seq x y z
N MET A 1 4.38 -14.41 -31.47
CA MET A 1 5.05 -14.90 -30.23
C MET A 1 4.79 -13.87 -29.14
N THR A 2 3.70 -14.03 -28.40
CA THR A 2 3.51 -13.28 -27.15
C THR A 2 4.56 -13.80 -26.17
N GLY A 3 5.43 -12.92 -25.68
CA GLY A 3 6.47 -13.28 -24.72
C GLY A 3 5.87 -13.79 -23.41
N CYS A 4 6.64 -14.55 -22.63
CA CYS A 4 6.26 -14.89 -21.26
C CYS A 4 6.16 -13.61 -20.40
N ASP A 5 5.13 -13.55 -19.56
CA ASP A 5 4.96 -12.47 -18.58
C ASP A 5 6.18 -12.37 -17.66
N ARG A 6 6.54 -11.15 -17.26
CA ARG A 6 7.66 -10.88 -16.36
C ARG A 6 7.48 -9.59 -15.56
N LEU A 7 8.15 -9.54 -14.40
CA LEU A 7 8.35 -8.28 -13.66
C LEU A 7 9.37 -7.41 -14.39
N VAL A 8 8.98 -6.18 -14.67
CA VAL A 8 9.87 -5.14 -15.17
C VAL A 8 9.90 -4.01 -14.15
N GLU A 9 11.08 -3.72 -13.61
CA GLU A 9 11.28 -2.64 -12.65
C GLU A 9 10.91 -1.30 -13.29
N VAL A 10 10.11 -0.51 -12.59
CA VAL A 10 9.82 0.88 -12.91
C VAL A 10 10.96 1.73 -12.33
N PRO A 11 11.80 2.37 -13.17
CA PRO A 11 12.92 3.16 -12.68
C PRO A 11 12.44 4.25 -11.73
N HIS A 12 13.21 4.56 -10.69
CA HIS A 12 12.84 5.60 -9.72
C HIS A 12 12.50 6.96 -10.38
N ALA A 13 13.22 7.32 -11.46
CA ALA A 13 12.95 8.54 -12.23
C ALA A 13 11.51 8.60 -12.79
N ASP A 14 10.89 7.45 -13.04
CA ASP A 14 9.56 7.32 -13.61
C ASP A 14 8.46 7.24 -12.54
N TRP A 15 8.79 7.13 -11.25
CA TRP A 15 7.79 6.97 -10.18
C TRP A 15 6.85 8.18 -10.08
N THR A 16 7.38 9.38 -10.36
CA THR A 16 6.58 10.60 -10.41
C THR A 16 5.55 10.53 -11.55
N GLU A 17 5.93 9.99 -12.71
CA GLU A 17 5.03 9.79 -13.85
C GLU A 17 3.96 8.74 -13.52
N LEU A 18 4.36 7.59 -12.97
CA LEU A 18 3.44 6.55 -12.51
C LEU A 18 2.42 7.09 -11.51
N ARG A 19 2.87 7.85 -10.50
CA ARG A 19 1.99 8.51 -9.53
C ARG A 19 0.98 9.44 -10.21
N ASN A 20 1.40 10.20 -11.21
CA ASN A 20 0.55 11.18 -11.87
C ASN A 20 -0.59 10.54 -12.69
N LEU A 21 -0.47 9.27 -13.08
CA LEU A 21 -1.57 8.53 -13.71
C LEU A 21 -2.82 8.42 -12.82
N PHE A 22 -2.64 8.53 -11.50
CA PHE A 22 -3.70 8.45 -10.50
C PHE A 22 -4.29 9.81 -10.11
N GLN A 23 -3.85 10.92 -10.74
CA GLN A 23 -4.45 12.25 -10.57
C GLN A 23 -5.74 12.41 -11.40
N CYS A 24 -6.62 11.42 -11.36
CA CYS A 24 -7.91 11.42 -12.04
C CYS A 24 -8.99 10.81 -11.14
N GLU A 25 -10.26 11.06 -11.47
CA GLU A 25 -11.41 10.42 -10.81
C GLU A 25 -11.38 10.52 -9.26
N TRP A 26 -10.86 11.62 -8.72
CA TRP A 26 -10.61 11.77 -7.29
C TRP A 26 -11.90 11.60 -6.46
N PRO A 27 -11.91 10.81 -5.37
CA PRO A 27 -10.78 10.16 -4.69
C PRO A 27 -10.53 8.69 -5.09
N LYS A 28 -11.07 8.18 -6.21
CA LYS A 28 -11.01 6.74 -6.57
C LYS A 28 -9.61 6.11 -6.52
N HIS A 29 -8.58 6.86 -6.90
CA HIS A 29 -7.20 6.39 -6.98
C HIS A 29 -6.28 6.97 -5.89
N GLU A 30 -6.86 7.53 -4.83
CA GLU A 30 -6.10 8.24 -3.80
C GLU A 30 -5.10 7.33 -3.07
N PHE A 31 -5.44 6.05 -2.82
CA PHE A 31 -4.57 5.07 -2.20
C PHE A 31 -3.23 4.93 -2.96
N ALA A 32 -3.31 4.65 -4.26
CA ALA A 32 -2.13 4.51 -5.12
C ALA A 32 -1.36 5.83 -5.24
N TYR A 33 -2.08 6.94 -5.37
CA TYR A 33 -1.49 8.26 -5.47
C TYR A 33 -0.67 8.62 -4.23
N TYR A 34 -1.24 8.48 -3.03
CA TYR A 34 -0.57 8.81 -1.78
C TYR A 34 0.53 7.83 -1.43
N LEU A 35 0.35 6.54 -1.70
CA LEU A 35 1.39 5.52 -1.55
C LEU A 35 2.64 5.91 -2.33
N LEU A 36 2.52 6.12 -3.65
CA LEU A 36 3.65 6.48 -4.49
C LEU A 36 4.23 7.86 -4.12
N ARG A 37 3.37 8.82 -3.76
CA ARG A 37 3.84 10.13 -3.28
C ARG A 37 4.74 10.00 -2.05
N ASN A 38 4.37 9.15 -1.08
CA ASN A 38 5.15 8.92 0.12
C ASN A 38 6.50 8.31 -0.23
N TYR A 39 6.51 7.25 -1.02
CA TYR A 39 7.74 6.55 -1.40
C TYR A 39 8.69 7.40 -2.27
N VAL A 40 8.18 8.23 -3.18
CA VAL A 40 8.99 9.23 -3.90
C VAL A 40 9.62 10.20 -2.90
N THR A 41 8.83 10.77 -1.98
CA THR A 41 9.32 11.72 -0.98
C THR A 41 10.36 11.08 -0.04
N TRP A 42 10.18 9.81 0.33
CA TRP A 42 11.11 9.10 1.20
C TRP A 42 12.40 8.76 0.48
N LYS A 43 12.36 8.31 -0.78
CA LYS A 43 13.56 8.09 -1.59
C LYS A 43 14.39 9.35 -1.80
N GLU A 44 13.74 10.50 -2.00
CA GLU A 44 14.41 11.81 -2.10
C GLU A 44 15.14 12.21 -0.81
N ARG A 45 14.67 11.75 0.36
CA ARG A 45 15.26 12.05 1.67
C ARG A 45 16.24 10.99 2.17
N HIS A 46 16.05 9.75 1.73
CA HIS A 46 16.77 8.57 2.20
C HIS A 46 17.14 7.70 0.99
N GLU A 47 18.29 8.00 0.38
CA GLU A 47 18.75 7.29 -0.82
C GLU A 47 18.91 5.77 -0.59
N THR A 48 19.15 5.34 0.66
CA THR A 48 19.36 3.94 1.04
C THR A 48 18.07 3.14 1.29
N LEU A 49 16.88 3.71 1.06
CA LEU A 49 15.63 2.98 1.23
C LEU A 49 15.57 1.82 0.22
N ASP A 50 15.48 0.57 0.68
CA ASP A 50 15.46 -0.62 -0.20
C ASP A 50 14.04 -0.95 -0.65
N VAL A 51 13.48 -0.06 -1.47
CA VAL A 51 12.16 -0.22 -2.08
C VAL A 51 12.29 -0.33 -3.60
N LYS A 52 11.53 -1.24 -4.18
CA LYS A 52 11.44 -1.44 -5.64
C LYS A 52 9.99 -1.43 -6.08
N CYS A 53 9.76 -0.91 -7.29
CA CYS A 53 8.46 -0.89 -7.92
C CYS A 53 8.55 -1.62 -9.25
N TYR A 54 7.60 -2.50 -9.54
CA TYR A 54 7.56 -3.32 -10.74
C TYR A 54 6.21 -3.21 -11.43
N SER A 55 6.22 -3.49 -12.71
CA SER A 55 5.06 -3.57 -13.57
C SER A 55 5.06 -4.85 -14.38
N LEU A 56 3.90 -5.23 -14.90
CA LEU A 56 3.78 -6.40 -15.75
C LEU A 56 4.26 -6.02 -17.14
N ASN A 57 5.34 -6.66 -17.60
CA ASN A 57 5.93 -6.45 -18.93
C ASN A 57 6.35 -5.01 -19.27
N GLY A 58 6.38 -4.09 -18.29
CA GLY A 58 6.67 -2.67 -18.51
C GLY A 58 5.45 -1.80 -18.84
N ASP A 59 4.23 -2.34 -18.78
CA ASP A 59 3.02 -1.72 -19.35
C ASP A 59 2.27 -0.74 -18.42
N TRP A 60 2.92 -0.28 -17.36
CA TRP A 60 2.28 0.55 -16.33
C TRP A 60 1.76 1.90 -16.85
N ARG A 61 2.29 2.43 -17.95
CA ARG A 61 1.82 3.69 -18.56
C ARG A 61 0.41 3.59 -19.12
N ASN A 62 -0.01 2.38 -19.53
CA ASN A 62 -1.32 2.15 -20.13
C ASN A 62 -2.37 1.76 -19.09
N ASN A 63 -2.03 0.84 -18.18
CA ASN A 63 -2.98 0.24 -17.23
C ASN A 63 -2.83 0.75 -15.78
N GLY A 64 -1.79 1.53 -15.47
CA GLY A 64 -1.51 2.00 -14.12
C GLY A 64 -1.33 0.86 -13.12
N SER A 65 -0.89 -0.32 -13.57
CA SER A 65 -0.71 -1.50 -12.73
C SER A 65 0.72 -1.60 -12.23
N PHE A 66 0.88 -1.75 -10.92
CA PHE A 66 2.19 -1.90 -10.30
C PHE A 66 2.12 -2.76 -9.03
N VAL A 67 3.30 -3.26 -8.64
CA VAL A 67 3.58 -3.81 -7.32
C VAL A 67 4.81 -3.10 -6.75
N LEU A 68 4.75 -2.67 -5.50
CA LEU A 68 5.82 -2.03 -4.76
C LEU A 68 6.17 -2.92 -3.58
N ILE A 69 7.45 -3.19 -3.40
CA ILE A 69 7.99 -4.08 -2.38
C ILE A 69 9.00 -3.27 -1.54
N ASP A 70 8.73 -3.12 -0.25
CA ASP A 70 9.61 -2.45 0.74
C ASP A 70 9.94 -3.42 1.87
N GLY A 71 10.85 -4.34 1.60
CA GLY A 71 11.27 -5.39 2.54
C GLY A 71 10.12 -6.31 2.97
N PHE A 72 9.46 -5.97 4.08
CA PHE A 72 8.36 -6.73 4.67
C PHE A 72 7.01 -6.46 4.00
N GLU A 73 6.81 -5.28 3.40
CA GLU A 73 5.50 -4.88 2.88
C GLU A 73 5.44 -4.99 1.36
N ILE A 74 4.34 -5.55 0.86
CA ILE A 74 3.99 -5.56 -0.56
C ILE A 74 2.69 -4.78 -0.75
N TYR A 75 2.76 -3.73 -1.57
CA TYR A 75 1.62 -2.93 -2.00
C TYR A 75 1.40 -3.10 -3.49
N PHE A 76 0.16 -3.10 -3.95
CA PHE A 76 -0.14 -3.16 -5.37
C PHE A 76 -1.43 -2.43 -5.70
N TYR A 77 -1.55 -2.02 -6.96
CA TYR A 77 -2.73 -1.35 -7.46
C TYR A 77 -2.83 -1.56 -8.98
N SER A 78 -4.05 -1.44 -9.51
CA SER A 78 -4.29 -1.35 -10.95
C SER A 78 -5.38 -0.33 -11.24
N LYS A 79 -5.12 0.58 -12.19
CA LYS A 79 -6.16 1.49 -12.71
C LYS A 79 -7.08 0.76 -13.70
N ASP A 80 -6.61 -0.33 -14.31
CA ASP A 80 -7.42 -1.15 -15.20
C ASP A 80 -8.73 -1.59 -14.52
N ASP A 81 -9.84 -1.42 -15.22
CA ASP A 81 -11.20 -1.69 -14.71
C ASP A 81 -11.59 -3.15 -14.90
N ASP A 82 -10.61 -4.04 -14.78
CA ASP A 82 -10.80 -5.47 -14.88
C ASP A 82 -11.34 -6.04 -13.57
N ASN A 83 -12.64 -6.33 -13.57
CA ASN A 83 -13.35 -6.96 -12.46
C ASN A 83 -12.76 -8.31 -12.04
N ASN A 84 -12.01 -9.00 -12.91
CA ASN A 84 -11.40 -10.29 -12.59
C ASN A 84 -9.97 -10.15 -12.03
N CYS A 85 -9.45 -8.93 -11.92
CA CYS A 85 -8.09 -8.65 -11.45
C CYS A 85 -6.98 -9.40 -12.22
N THR A 86 -7.20 -9.73 -13.50
CA THR A 86 -6.31 -10.55 -14.34
C THR A 86 -4.90 -10.00 -14.36
N VAL A 87 -4.75 -8.70 -14.61
CA VAL A 87 -3.43 -8.04 -14.66
C VAL A 87 -2.70 -8.16 -13.31
N LEU A 88 -3.41 -8.00 -12.19
CA LEU A 88 -2.82 -8.15 -10.85
C LEU A 88 -2.45 -9.60 -10.55
N ILE A 89 -3.29 -10.56 -10.92
CA ILE A 89 -2.98 -11.99 -10.77
C ILE A 89 -1.73 -12.34 -11.58
N GLN A 90 -1.65 -11.91 -12.84
CA GLN A 90 -0.47 -12.13 -13.69
C GLN A 90 0.78 -11.49 -13.09
N LEU A 91 0.68 -10.24 -12.62
CA LEU A 91 1.76 -9.50 -11.99
C LEU A 91 2.27 -10.19 -10.72
N LEU A 92 1.37 -10.46 -9.77
CA LEU A 92 1.71 -11.10 -8.49
C LEU A 92 2.20 -12.54 -8.67
N SER A 93 1.77 -13.24 -9.72
CA SER A 93 2.25 -14.59 -10.05
C SER A 93 3.74 -14.64 -10.40
N GLN A 94 4.31 -13.51 -10.85
CA GLN A 94 5.73 -13.39 -11.19
C GLN A 94 6.64 -13.12 -9.98
N ILE A 95 6.08 -12.86 -8.80
CA ILE A 95 6.87 -12.68 -7.57
C ILE A 95 7.44 -14.04 -7.13
N GLU A 96 8.71 -14.04 -6.74
CA GLU A 96 9.41 -15.19 -6.16
C GLU A 96 9.04 -15.32 -4.67
N TRP A 97 7.82 -15.78 -4.38
CA TRP A 97 7.27 -15.84 -3.02
C TRP A 97 8.12 -16.63 -2.02
N ASP A 98 8.81 -17.68 -2.49
CA ASP A 98 9.70 -18.51 -1.65
C ASP A 98 10.94 -17.76 -1.14
N SER A 99 11.23 -16.58 -1.68
CA SER A 99 12.34 -15.73 -1.21
C SER A 99 12.01 -14.96 0.08
N PHE A 100 10.73 -14.92 0.48
CA PHE A 100 10.28 -14.22 1.68
C PHE A 100 10.04 -15.19 2.83
N ASN A 101 10.46 -14.79 4.04
CA ASN A 101 10.09 -15.52 5.26
C ASN A 101 8.66 -15.19 5.71
N GLU A 102 8.32 -13.91 5.66
CA GLU A 102 7.00 -13.37 6.01
C GLU A 102 6.83 -12.03 5.29
N ILE A 103 5.60 -11.68 4.97
CA ILE A 103 5.22 -10.43 4.34
C ILE A 103 3.91 -9.92 4.91
N SER A 104 3.72 -8.60 4.85
CA SER A 104 2.42 -7.96 5.03
C SER A 104 1.96 -7.35 3.71
N MET A 105 0.65 -7.34 3.49
CA MET A 105 0.05 -6.68 2.34
C MET A 105 -1.09 -5.80 2.79
N ASP A 106 -1.06 -4.54 2.36
CA ASP A 106 -2.21 -3.66 2.42
C ASP A 106 -2.69 -3.38 0.99
N TYR A 107 -3.95 -3.68 0.74
CA TYR A 107 -4.56 -3.55 -0.58
C TYR A 107 -6.06 -3.24 -0.45
N LEU A 108 -6.64 -2.69 -1.50
CA LEU A 108 -8.08 -2.43 -1.54
C LEU A 108 -8.86 -3.75 -1.61
N GLU A 109 -9.96 -3.83 -0.85
CA GLU A 109 -10.83 -5.03 -0.76
C GLU A 109 -11.22 -5.61 -2.12
N LYS A 110 -11.45 -4.75 -3.13
CA LYS A 110 -11.76 -5.19 -4.50
C LYS A 110 -10.71 -6.12 -5.14
N TYR A 111 -9.46 -6.10 -4.65
CA TYR A 111 -8.39 -6.95 -5.13
C TYR A 111 -8.20 -8.23 -4.30
N HIS A 112 -9.00 -8.44 -3.25
CA HIS A 112 -8.97 -9.65 -2.44
C HIS A 112 -9.07 -10.95 -3.27
N PRO A 113 -9.91 -11.04 -4.33
CA PRO A 113 -9.93 -12.23 -5.19
C PRO A 113 -8.59 -12.55 -5.87
N ALA A 114 -7.79 -11.54 -6.21
CA ALA A 114 -6.45 -11.77 -6.76
C ALA A 114 -5.51 -12.36 -5.71
N VAL A 115 -5.56 -11.86 -4.49
CA VAL A 115 -4.72 -12.33 -3.38
C VAL A 115 -5.06 -13.77 -3.01
N GLU A 116 -6.35 -14.10 -2.88
CA GLU A 116 -6.82 -15.47 -2.65
C GLU A 116 -6.34 -16.43 -3.73
N ARG A 117 -6.36 -15.99 -5.00
CA ARG A 117 -5.83 -16.78 -6.11
C ARG A 117 -4.34 -17.06 -5.96
N ILE A 118 -3.55 -16.05 -5.62
CA ILE A 118 -2.10 -16.20 -5.42
C ILE A 118 -1.79 -17.09 -4.22
N ILE A 119 -2.50 -16.94 -3.10
CA ILE A 119 -2.37 -17.80 -1.92
C ILE A 119 -2.60 -19.26 -2.32
N SER A 120 -3.67 -19.55 -3.06
CA SER A 120 -3.96 -20.90 -3.53
C SER A 120 -2.90 -21.43 -4.49
N ASP A 121 -2.56 -20.66 -5.53
CA ASP A 121 -1.66 -21.10 -6.61
C ASP A 121 -0.23 -21.32 -6.12
N LYS A 122 0.21 -20.54 -5.12
CA LYS A 122 1.55 -20.61 -4.51
C LYS A 122 1.59 -21.36 -3.19
N CYS A 123 0.45 -21.88 -2.73
CA CYS A 123 0.30 -22.61 -1.46
C CYS A 123 0.83 -21.83 -0.25
N LEU A 124 0.53 -20.52 -0.19
CA LEU A 124 0.98 -19.65 0.90
C LEU A 124 0.18 -19.91 2.18
N THR A 125 0.82 -19.72 3.33
CA THR A 125 0.15 -19.76 4.63
C THR A 125 -0.27 -18.37 5.06
N VAL A 126 -1.54 -18.19 5.41
CA VAL A 126 -2.07 -16.91 5.91
C VAL A 126 -2.01 -16.91 7.43
N SER A 127 -1.17 -16.05 8.01
CA SER A 127 -1.06 -15.88 9.47
C SER A 127 -2.20 -15.01 10.03
N SER A 128 -2.59 -13.97 9.30
CA SER A 128 -3.69 -13.07 9.66
C SER A 128 -4.34 -12.47 8.41
N SER A 129 -5.65 -12.26 8.47
CA SER A 129 -6.41 -11.50 7.48
C SER A 129 -7.47 -10.71 8.22
N LYS A 130 -7.43 -9.38 8.09
CA LYS A 130 -8.37 -8.46 8.75
C LYS A 130 -8.71 -7.32 7.81
N LEU A 131 -9.99 -6.96 7.77
CA LEU A 131 -10.43 -5.78 7.05
C LEU A 131 -10.08 -4.52 7.87
N ALA A 132 -9.44 -3.55 7.22
CA ALA A 132 -9.20 -2.23 7.77
C ALA A 132 -10.10 -1.21 7.07
N ASN A 133 -10.74 -0.33 7.85
CA ASN A 133 -11.49 0.77 7.27
C ASN A 133 -10.52 1.85 6.80
N TYR A 134 -10.60 2.18 5.51
CA TYR A 134 -9.84 3.26 4.91
C TYR A 134 -10.74 4.50 4.77
N TYR A 135 -10.40 5.57 5.49
CA TYR A 135 -11.18 6.81 5.50
C TYR A 135 -10.48 7.90 4.71
N PHE A 136 -11.24 8.58 3.85
CA PHE A 136 -10.77 9.74 3.10
C PHE A 136 -11.43 11.02 3.62
N MET A 137 -10.63 12.05 3.85
CA MET A 137 -11.11 13.40 4.18
C MET A 137 -10.46 14.42 3.22
N PRO A 138 -11.26 15.22 2.49
CA PRO A 138 -10.74 16.31 1.67
C PRO A 138 -9.90 17.29 2.49
N LYS A 139 -8.86 17.85 1.88
CA LYS A 139 -7.96 18.81 2.53
C LYS A 139 -8.73 20.01 3.10
N GLU A 140 -9.70 20.52 2.35
CA GLU A 140 -10.50 21.67 2.75
C GLU A 140 -11.25 21.36 4.05
N GLN A 141 -11.82 20.16 4.18
CA GLN A 141 -12.50 19.72 5.40
C GLN A 141 -11.51 19.49 6.55
N ALA A 142 -10.37 18.84 6.27
CA ALA A 142 -9.32 18.61 7.27
C ALA A 142 -8.79 19.92 7.85
N LEU A 143 -8.69 20.99 7.05
CA LEU A 143 -8.29 22.32 7.51
C LEU A 143 -9.37 23.01 8.36
N THR A 144 -10.63 22.64 8.25
CA THR A 144 -11.70 23.13 9.13
C THR A 144 -11.79 22.38 10.46
N LEU A 145 -11.04 21.28 10.63
CA LEU A 145 -10.92 20.62 11.93
C LEU A 145 -10.19 21.57 12.89
N HIS A 146 -10.98 22.38 13.58
CA HIS A 146 -10.48 23.12 14.72
C HIS A 146 -9.93 22.13 15.74
N SER A 147 -8.79 22.46 16.35
CA SER A 147 -8.30 21.81 17.56
C SER A 147 -9.29 22.09 18.70
N SER A 148 -10.49 21.50 18.64
CA SER A 148 -11.63 21.87 19.49
C SER A 148 -11.54 21.31 20.91
N SER A 149 -10.41 20.70 21.24
CA SER A 149 -10.08 20.28 22.59
C SER A 149 -8.78 20.98 22.97
N THR A 150 -8.88 21.92 23.91
CA THR A 150 -7.74 22.28 24.75
C THR A 150 -7.17 20.97 25.30
N LEU A 151 -5.92 20.70 24.98
CA LEU A 151 -5.19 19.58 25.54
C LEU A 151 -5.33 19.69 27.07
N PRO A 152 -5.83 18.66 27.79
CA PRO A 152 -5.97 18.76 29.23
C PRO A 152 -4.62 19.11 29.88
N GLU A 153 -4.60 19.89 30.95
CA GLU A 153 -3.38 20.47 31.53
C GLU A 153 -2.29 19.42 31.87
N SER A 154 -2.69 18.17 32.10
CA SER A 154 -1.78 17.05 32.39
C SER A 154 -1.10 16.44 31.17
N PHE A 155 -1.45 16.86 29.95
CA PHE A 155 -0.89 16.32 28.70
C PHE A 155 -0.02 17.37 28.01
N THR A 156 1.01 16.89 27.31
CA THR A 156 1.85 17.71 26.43
C THR A 156 2.00 17.02 25.08
N LEU A 157 1.85 17.78 23.99
CA LEU A 157 2.10 17.28 22.64
C LEU A 157 3.54 17.65 22.24
N SER A 158 4.38 16.65 22.04
CA SER A 158 5.75 16.85 21.54
C SER A 158 6.12 15.76 20.53
N ILE A 159 6.78 16.15 19.45
CA ILE A 159 7.38 15.21 18.49
C ILE A 159 8.79 14.94 19.00
N LYS A 160 9.02 13.77 19.59
CA LYS A 160 10.37 13.37 20.02
C LYS A 160 11.11 12.74 18.83
N PRO A 161 12.41 13.04 18.63
CA PRO A 161 13.21 12.50 17.53
C PRO A 161 13.57 11.01 17.68
N GLU A 162 13.22 10.37 18.80
CA GLU A 162 13.58 8.98 19.12
C GLU A 162 12.32 8.09 19.24
N PRO A 163 12.01 7.25 18.22
CA PRO A 163 10.87 6.36 18.27
C PRO A 163 11.33 4.90 18.22
N THR A 164 11.44 4.18 19.34
CA THR A 164 11.59 2.71 19.19
C THR A 164 11.11 1.83 20.34
N LEU A 165 11.16 2.26 21.61
CA LEU A 165 10.97 1.29 22.71
C LEU A 165 9.53 1.20 23.27
N ILE A 166 8.74 2.28 23.24
CA ILE A 166 7.45 2.29 23.96
C ILE A 166 6.30 1.70 23.11
N PHE A 167 6.28 1.91 21.79
CA PHE A 167 5.17 1.43 20.94
C PHE A 167 5.14 -0.10 20.75
N LYS A 168 6.23 -0.82 21.05
CA LYS A 168 6.26 -2.29 20.98
C LYS A 168 5.59 -2.99 22.17
N GLN A 169 5.20 -2.25 23.22
CA GLN A 169 4.69 -2.81 24.48
C GLN A 169 3.22 -2.54 24.76
N CYS A 170 2.47 -1.89 23.87
CA CYS A 170 1.02 -1.77 24.04
C CYS A 170 0.34 -3.11 23.68
N PRO A 171 -0.22 -3.87 24.65
CA PRO A 171 -1.07 -5.00 24.30
C PRO A 171 -2.29 -4.49 23.52
N PRO A 172 -2.86 -5.30 22.61
CA PRO A 172 -4.07 -4.93 21.91
C PRO A 172 -5.17 -4.62 22.94
N ILE A 173 -5.79 -3.46 22.81
CA ILE A 173 -6.99 -3.12 23.56
C ILE A 173 -8.05 -4.14 23.13
N ALA A 174 -8.42 -5.05 24.03
CA ALA A 174 -9.57 -5.91 23.84
C ALA A 174 -10.80 -5.00 23.79
N VAL A 175 -11.28 -4.71 22.59
CA VAL A 175 -12.63 -4.17 22.40
C VAL A 175 -13.54 -5.33 22.78
N LYS A 176 -14.08 -5.28 24.00
CA LYS A 176 -15.20 -6.15 24.37
C LYS A 176 -16.36 -5.75 23.48
N ASP A 177 -16.89 -6.72 22.77
CA ASP A 177 -18.15 -6.62 22.02
C ASP A 177 -19.20 -5.96 22.92
N MET A 178 -19.67 -4.77 22.51
CA MET A 178 -20.96 -4.26 22.94
C MET A 178 -21.96 -4.74 21.90
N GLU A 179 -22.46 -5.96 22.11
CA GLU A 179 -23.77 -6.35 21.59
C GLU A 179 -24.83 -5.57 22.38
N GLU A 180 -25.63 -4.77 21.67
CA GLU A 180 -27.04 -4.50 22.02
C GLU A 180 -27.93 -5.03 20.90
#